data_AF-A0A1Q9UPZ3-F1
#
_entry.id   AF-A0A1Q9UPZ3-F1
#
_cell.length_a   1.000
_cell.length_b   1.000
_cell.length_c   1.000
_cell.angle_alpha   90.00
_cell.angle_beta   90.00
_cell.angle_gamma   90.00
#
_symmetry.space_group_name_H-M   'P 1'
#
loop_
_entity.id
_entity.type
_entity.pdbx_description
1 polymer ?
#
loop_
_entity_poly.entity_id
_entity_poly.type
_entity_poly.pdbx_seq_one_letter_code
_entity_poly.pdbx_strand_id
1 'polypeptide(L)'
;MTIYRSINAAAEALNRVFKTELIRRRGPWKTLEHVELETLRWVDWYNTTRPHSWCDYLAPAAYEHDHYAAHNPSPATAAEAHTTLH
;
A
#
# COMPACT_ATOMS: atom_id res chain seq x y z
N MET A 1 10.62 2.78 23.85
CA MET A 1 9.25 3.33 23.83
C MET A 1 9.10 4.32 22.66
N THR A 2 9.42 3.90 21.43
CA THR A 2 9.51 4.82 20.26
C THR A 2 8.71 4.28 19.08
N ILE A 3 8.69 2.94 18.94
CA ILE A 3 7.92 2.21 17.92
C ILE A 3 6.40 2.45 18.04
N TYR A 4 5.86 2.53 19.27
CA TYR A 4 4.41 2.75 19.47
C TYR A 4 3.93 4.11 18.96
N ARG A 5 4.74 5.17 19.14
CA ARG A 5 4.37 6.53 18.69
C ARG A 5 4.40 6.66 17.17
N SER A 6 5.37 6.03 16.49
CA SER A 6 5.47 6.08 15.03
C SER A 6 4.35 5.30 14.33
N ILE A 7 3.96 4.14 14.88
CA ILE A 7 2.83 3.36 14.37
C ILE A 7 1.52 4.15 14.52
N ASN A 8 1.31 4.79 15.68
CA ASN A 8 0.14 5.64 15.89
C ASN A 8 0.09 6.81 14.90
N ALA A 9 1.21 7.50 14.69
CA ALA A 9 1.28 8.62 13.74
C ALA A 9 0.98 8.18 12.30
N ALA A 10 1.47 7.01 11.86
CA ALA A 10 1.18 6.46 10.54
C ALA A 10 -0.31 6.10 10.38
N ALA A 11 -0.90 5.46 11.38
CA ALA A 11 -2.32 5.14 11.39
C ALA A 11 -3.21 6.40 11.36
N GLU A 12 -2.84 7.43 12.12
CA GLU A 12 -3.53 8.73 12.11
C GLU A 12 -3.46 9.41 10.73
N ALA A 13 -2.30 9.38 10.08
CA ALA A 13 -2.12 9.92 8.73
C ALA A 13 -3.00 9.18 7.71
N LEU A 14 -2.99 7.85 7.72
CA LEU A 14 -3.83 7.03 6.83
C LEU A 14 -5.32 7.33 7.05
N ASN A 15 -5.78 7.37 8.30
CA ASN A 15 -7.17 7.67 8.63
C ASN A 15 -7.58 9.09 8.18
N ARG A 16 -6.67 10.07 8.26
CA ARG A 16 -6.92 11.43 7.76
C ARG A 16 -7.11 11.44 6.24
N VAL A 17 -6.29 10.69 5.51
CA VAL A 17 -6.41 10.55 4.05
C VAL A 17 -7.71 9.85 3.69
N PHE A 18 -8.01 8.71 4.31
CA PHE A 18 -9.26 7.96 4.13
C PHE A 18 -10.50 8.86 4.31
N LYS A 19 -10.58 9.61 5.42
CA LYS A 19 -11.69 10.52 5.68
C LYS A 19 -11.78 11.64 4.63
N THR A 20 -10.65 12.11 4.11
CA THR A 20 -10.58 13.24 3.18
C THR A 20 -10.90 12.85 1.75
N GLU A 21 -10.43 11.69 1.32
CA GLU A 21 -10.59 11.20 -0.05
C GLU A 21 -11.90 10.45 -0.25
N LEU A 22 -12.35 9.69 0.76
CA LEU A 22 -13.58 8.92 0.69
C LEU A 22 -14.74 9.60 1.41
N ILE A 23 -14.70 9.60 2.74
CA ILE A 23 -15.88 9.91 3.58
C ILE A 23 -16.43 11.30 3.33
N ARG A 24 -15.57 12.31 3.20
CA ARG A 24 -15.98 13.71 2.97
C ARG A 24 -16.37 14.01 1.52
N ARG A 25 -15.83 13.27 0.54
CA ARG A 25 -16.01 13.57 -0.89
C ARG A 25 -17.14 12.80 -1.55
N ARG A 26 -17.43 11.58 -1.10
CA ARG A 26 -18.37 10.67 -1.77
C ARG A 26 -19.75 10.54 -1.09
N GLY A 27 -20.01 11.31 -0.04
CA GLY A 27 -21.34 11.38 0.57
C GLY A 27 -22.41 11.96 -0.37
N PRO A 28 -23.71 11.79 -0.08
CA PRO A 28 -24.27 11.30 1.17
C PRO A 28 -24.27 9.76 1.32
N TRP A 29 -24.06 9.29 2.56
CA TRP A 29 -24.03 7.87 2.92
C TRP A 29 -25.40 7.40 3.38
N LYS A 30 -26.01 6.48 2.63
CA LYS A 30 -27.40 6.06 2.85
C LYS A 30 -27.53 4.86 3.79
N THR A 31 -26.60 3.91 3.73
CA THR A 31 -26.58 2.70 4.54
C THR A 31 -25.14 2.32 4.91
N LEU A 32 -25.00 1.40 5.87
CA LEU A 32 -23.69 0.89 6.27
C LEU A 32 -23.03 0.09 5.14
N GLU A 33 -23.80 -0.75 4.44
CA GLU A 33 -23.33 -1.60 3.35
C GLU A 33 -22.75 -0.76 2.19
N HIS A 34 -23.32 0.41 1.94
CA HIS A 34 -22.77 1.35 0.96
C HIS A 34 -21.39 1.88 1.37
N VAL A 35 -21.22 2.23 2.66
CA VAL A 35 -19.93 2.68 3.20
C VAL A 35 -18.91 1.54 3.16
N GLU A 36 -19.31 0.32 3.48
CA GLU A 36 -18.44 -0.85 3.44
C GLU A 36 -17.95 -1.13 2.02
N LEU A 37 -18.85 -1.15 1.03
CA LEU A 37 -18.49 -1.37 -0.37
C LEU A 37 -17.55 -0.27 -0.89
N GLU A 38 -17.87 1.00 -0.61
CA GLU A 38 -17.02 2.12 -1.03
C GLU A 38 -15.67 2.14 -0.31
N THR A 39 -15.61 1.65 0.94
CA THR A 39 -14.36 1.45 1.67
C THR A 39 -13.51 0.37 1.01
N LEU A 40 -14.09 -0.78 0.64
CA LEU A 40 -13.38 -1.84 -0.08
C LEU A 40 -12.81 -1.32 -1.41
N ARG A 41 -13.61 -0.58 -2.18
CA ARG A 41 -13.13 0.05 -3.43
C ARG A 41 -12.02 1.06 -3.20
N TRP A 42 -12.11 1.84 -2.12
CA TRP A 42 -11.07 2.81 -1.79
C TRP A 42 -9.77 2.12 -1.38
N VAL A 43 -9.83 1.03 -0.59
CA VAL A 43 -8.65 0.24 -0.18
C VAL A 43 -7.98 -0.40 -1.39
N ASP A 44 -8.77 -1.02 -2.28
CA ASP A 44 -8.27 -1.57 -3.54
C ASP A 44 -7.52 -0.49 -4.34
N TRP A 45 -8.19 0.61 -4.65
CA TRP A 45 -7.58 1.74 -5.36
C TRP A 45 -6.34 2.30 -4.66
N TYR A 46 -6.37 2.45 -3.32
CA TYR A 46 -5.25 2.96 -2.54
C TYR A 46 -4.02 2.09 -2.70
N ASN A 47 -4.19 0.77 -2.68
CA ASN A 47 -3.08 -0.17 -2.74
C ASN A 47 -2.57 -0.44 -4.16
N THR A 48 -3.47 -0.52 -5.14
CA THR A 48 -3.12 -0.96 -6.49
C THR A 48 -2.85 0.18 -7.47
N THR A 49 -3.39 1.37 -7.20
CA THR A 49 -3.47 2.44 -8.21
C THR A 49 -3.01 3.80 -7.70
N ARG A 50 -3.22 4.13 -6.42
CA ARG A 50 -2.95 5.48 -5.89
C ARG A 50 -1.45 5.78 -5.88
N PRO A 51 -0.99 6.82 -6.59
CA PRO A 51 0.40 7.25 -6.51
C PRO A 51 0.74 7.74 -5.10
N HIS A 52 1.86 7.28 -4.56
CA HIS A 52 2.34 7.70 -3.24
C HIS A 52 3.75 8.28 -3.35
N SER A 53 3.93 9.55 -2.96
CA SER A 53 5.21 10.26 -3.14
C SER A 53 6.38 9.65 -2.37
N TRP A 54 6.11 9.02 -1.23
CA TRP A 54 7.12 8.21 -0.54
C TRP A 54 7.57 7.06 -1.46
N CYS A 55 6.62 6.37 -2.10
CA CYS A 55 6.83 5.14 -2.87
C CYS A 55 7.30 5.43 -4.31
N ASP A 56 8.12 6.47 -4.52
CA ASP A 56 8.56 6.89 -5.85
C ASP A 56 7.41 7.12 -6.86
N TYR A 57 6.26 7.57 -6.35
CA TYR A 57 5.00 7.72 -7.10
C TYR A 57 4.40 6.43 -7.65
N LEU A 58 4.91 5.27 -7.23
CA LEU A 58 4.25 3.98 -7.43
C LEU A 58 3.06 3.81 -6.49
N ALA A 59 2.18 2.88 -6.85
CA ALA A 59 1.18 2.37 -5.92
C ALA A 59 1.86 1.56 -4.81
N PRO A 60 1.34 1.56 -3.57
CA PRO A 60 1.93 0.83 -2.44
C PRO A 60 2.24 -0.64 -2.76
N ALA A 61 1.31 -1.35 -3.41
CA ALA A 61 1.51 -2.77 -3.74
C ALA A 61 2.64 -2.99 -4.76
N ALA A 62 2.81 -2.08 -5.72
CA ALA A 62 3.90 -2.14 -6.69
C ALA A 62 5.25 -1.86 -6.01
N TYR A 63 5.29 -0.85 -5.13
CA TYR A 63 6.48 -0.53 -4.37
C TYR A 63 6.90 -1.69 -3.45
N GLU A 64 5.96 -2.30 -2.73
CA GLU A 64 6.23 -3.48 -1.91
C GLU A 64 6.73 -4.67 -2.76
N HIS A 65 6.12 -4.92 -3.93
CA HIS A 65 6.57 -5.96 -4.85
C HIS A 65 8.03 -5.77 -5.26
N ASP A 66 8.40 -4.57 -5.71
CA ASP A 66 9.78 -4.24 -6.10
C ASP A 66 10.74 -4.36 -4.91
N HIS A 67 10.32 -3.89 -3.73
CA HIS A 67 11.10 -3.97 -2.50
C HIS A 67 11.39 -5.43 -2.11
N TYR A 68 10.37 -6.30 -2.11
CA TYR A 68 10.52 -7.73 -1.82
C TYR A 68 11.34 -8.45 -2.88
N ALA A 69 11.15 -8.15 -4.17
CA ALA A 69 11.96 -8.73 -5.25
C ALA A 69 13.45 -8.39 -5.10
N ALA A 70 13.77 -7.16 -4.68
CA ALA A 70 15.14 -6.72 -4.44
C ALA A 70 15.76 -7.33 -3.17
N HIS A 71 14.96 -7.60 -2.13
CA HIS A 71 15.47 -8.10 -0.84
C HIS A 71 15.37 -9.63 -0.69
N ASN A 72 14.67 -10.31 -1.59
CA ASN A 72 14.51 -11.75 -1.57
C ASN A 72 14.60 -12.31 -3.02
N PRO A 73 15.81 -12.39 -3.61
CA PRO A 73 15.97 -13.00 -4.92
C PRO A 73 15.51 -14.46 -4.81
N SER A 74 14.57 -14.85 -5.68
CA SER A 74 14.14 -16.24 -5.81
C SER A 74 15.36 -17.16 -5.92
N PRO A 75 15.36 -18.37 -5.33
CA PRO A 75 16.47 -19.33 -5.49
C PRO A 75 16.74 -19.68 -6.96
N ALA A 76 15.80 -19.42 -7.88
CA ALA A 76 16.03 -19.52 -9.33
C ALA A 76 17.09 -18.52 -9.84
N THR A 77 17.08 -17.28 -9.35
CA THR A 77 18.07 -16.24 -9.72
C THR A 77 19.45 -16.51 -9.12
N ALA A 78 19.50 -17.17 -7.96
CA ALA A 78 20.76 -17.59 -7.34
C ALA A 78 21.42 -18.78 -8.08
N ALA A 79 20.64 -19.67 -8.69
CA ALA A 79 21.14 -20.82 -9.43
C ALA A 79 21.71 -20.44 -10.82
N GLU A 80 21.12 -19.45 -11.50
CA GLU A 80 21.60 -18.97 -12.81
C GLU A 80 22.92 -18.18 -12.71
N ALA A 81 23.13 -17.44 -11.61
CA ALA A 81 24.39 -16.74 -11.35
C ALA A 81 25.59 -17.70 -11.15
N HIS A 82 25.33 -18.93 -10.71
CA HIS A 82 26.39 -19.92 -10.41
C HIS A 82 26.79 -20.78 -11.61
N THR A 83 26.06 -20.71 -12.72
CA THR A 83 26.32 -21.54 -13.92
C THR A 83 27.10 -20.78 -15.02
N THR A 84 27.19 -19.44 -14.92
CA THR A 84 27.89 -18.59 -15.92
C THR A 84 29.38 -18.36 -15.59
N LEU A 85 29.91 -19.01 -14.55
CA LEU A 85 31.34 -19.01 -14.23
C LEU A 85 31.94 -20.40 -14.50
N HIS A 86 32.08 -20.75 -15.77
CA HIS A 86 32.99 -21.81 -16.22
C HIS A 86 33.45 -21.60 -17.65
#